data_AF-A0A963T7J6-F1
#
_entry.id   AF-A0A963T7J6-F1
#
_cell.length_a   1.000
_cell.length_b   1.000
_cell.length_c   1.000
_cell.angle_alpha   90.00
_cell.angle_beta   90.00
_cell.angle_gamma   90.00
#
_symmetry.space_group_name_H-M   'P 1'
#
loop_
_entity.id
_entity.type
_entity.pdbx_description
1 polymer ?
#
loop_
_entity_poly.entity_id
_entity_poly.type
_entity_poly.pdbx_seq_one_letter_code
_entity_poly.pdbx_strand_id
1 'polypeptide(L)'
;MNIAGAFVIFVMVWWCVFFAILPIGVKSRWESESDGVDGADPGAPSDPDLKKKALTTSIIALPITAAIVLIVLSGVLNFRD
;
A
#
# COMPACT_ATOMS: atom_id res chain seq x y z
N MET A 1 -9.36 10.20 20.48
CA MET A 1 -8.09 9.96 19.76
C MET A 1 -7.41 11.30 19.47
N ASN A 2 -6.08 11.40 19.51
CA ASN A 2 -5.33 12.61 19.13
C ASN A 2 -4.94 12.57 17.64
N ILE A 3 -4.67 13.72 17.02
CA ILE A 3 -4.28 13.86 15.61
C ILE A 3 -3.06 13.00 15.27
N ALA A 4 -2.08 12.92 16.18
CA ALA A 4 -0.88 12.11 16.01
C ALA A 4 -1.22 10.61 15.93
N GLY A 5 -2.17 10.14 16.74
CA GLY A 5 -2.62 8.74 16.71
C GLY A 5 -3.31 8.39 15.40
N ALA A 6 -4.18 9.29 14.91
CA ALA A 6 -4.83 9.11 13.60
C ALA A 6 -3.80 9.05 12.45
N PHE A 7 -2.77 9.90 12.51
CA PHE A 7 -1.70 9.91 11.53
C PHE A 7 -0.87 8.63 11.54
N VAL A 8 -0.50 8.12 12.71
CA VAL A 8 0.24 6.85 12.84
C VAL A 8 -0.57 5.68 12.25
N ILE A 9 -1.88 5.62 12.53
CA ILE A 9 -2.77 4.59 11.96
C ILE A 9 -2.78 4.70 10.43
N PHE A 10 -2.95 5.91 9.89
CA PHE A 10 -2.91 6.14 8.45
C PHE A 10 -1.62 5.62 7.82
N VAL A 11 -0.46 5.97 8.39
CA VAL A 11 0.85 5.55 7.86
C VAL A 11 0.98 4.02 7.88
N MET A 12 0.59 3.36 8.97
CA MET A 12 0.65 1.90 9.09
C MET A 12 -0.26 1.21 8.06
N VAL A 13 -1.51 1.66 7.94
CA VAL A 13 -2.46 1.14 6.96
C VAL A 13 -1.96 1.37 5.55
N TRP A 14 -1.45 2.57 5.25
CA TRP A 14 -0.93 2.93 3.95
C TRP A 14 0.23 2.01 3.53
N TRP A 15 1.19 1.74 4.41
CA TRP A 15 2.30 0.81 4.13
C TRP A 15 1.83 -0.62 3.91
N CYS A 16 0.92 -1.13 4.74
CA CYS A 16 0.34 -2.47 4.54
C CYS A 16 -0.34 -2.60 3.17
N VAL A 17 -1.14 -1.61 2.78
CA VAL A 17 -1.83 -1.57 1.49
C VAL A 17 -0.83 -1.43 0.34
N PHE A 18 0.22 -0.61 0.51
CA PHE A 18 1.26 -0.42 -0.49
C PHE A 18 1.93 -1.76 -0.83
N PHE A 19 2.39 -2.47 0.20
CA PHE A 19 3.03 -3.78 0.02
C PHE A 19 2.09 -4.82 -0.57
N ALA A 20 0.79 -4.78 -0.26
CA ALA A 20 -0.20 -5.66 -0.88
C ALA A 20 -0.43 -5.38 -2.38
N ILE A 21 -0.25 -4.13 -2.83
CA ILE A 21 -0.46 -3.71 -4.23
C ILE A 21 0.80 -3.89 -5.09
N LEU A 22 2.00 -3.88 -4.48
CA LEU A 22 3.26 -4.06 -5.20
C LEU A 22 3.29 -5.27 -6.16
N PRO A 23 2.84 -6.49 -5.81
CA PRO A 23 2.90 -7.64 -6.71
C PRO A 23 1.87 -7.58 -7.86
N ILE A 24 0.87 -6.70 -7.78
CA ILE A 24 -0.22 -6.65 -8.77
C ILE A 24 0.27 -5.96 -10.04
N GLY A 25 0.09 -6.63 -11.19
CA GLY A 25 0.43 -6.07 -12.50
C GLY A 25 1.93 -5.99 -12.78
N VAL A 26 2.75 -6.78 -12.07
CA VAL A 26 4.16 -6.94 -12.38
C VAL A 26 4.29 -7.70 -13.70
N LYS A 27 4.94 -7.09 -14.69
CA LYS A 27 5.35 -7.77 -15.93
C LYS A 27 6.78 -8.26 -15.77
N SER A 28 6.99 -9.53 -16.08
CA SER A 28 8.32 -10.13 -15.99
C SER A 28 9.19 -9.64 -17.14
N ARG A 29 10.50 -9.51 -16.89
CA ARG A 29 11.47 -9.08 -17.91
C ARG A 29 11.53 -10.05 -19.10
N TRP A 30 11.09 -11.30 -18.92
CA TRP A 30 11.01 -12.33 -19.98
C TRP A 30 9.91 -12.07 -21.02
N GLU A 31 8.87 -11.32 -20.67
CA GLU A 31 7.73 -11.02 -21.55
C GLU A 31 7.91 -9.71 -22.32
N SER A 32 8.92 -8.91 -21.97
CA SER A 32 9.24 -7.64 -22.64
C SER A 32 10.43 -7.86 -23.55
N GLU A 33 10.19 -8.03 -24.85
CA GLU A 33 11.24 -8.01 -25.87
C GLU A 33 12.16 -6.79 -25.65
N SER A 34 13.46 -7.04 -25.48
CA SER A 34 14.61 -6.12 -25.71
C SER A 34 15.42 -5.52 -24.54
N ASP A 35 15.11 -5.71 -23.26
CA ASP A 35 15.88 -5.04 -22.19
C ASP A 35 17.04 -5.88 -21.61
N GLY A 36 17.82 -6.50 -22.50
CA GLY A 36 19.02 -7.28 -22.19
C GLY A 36 20.11 -6.46 -21.50
N VAL A 37 20.00 -6.33 -20.18
CA VAL A 37 21.07 -5.85 -19.30
C VAL A 37 21.69 -7.09 -18.65
N ASP A 38 22.88 -7.48 -19.12
CA ASP A 38 23.62 -8.61 -18.55
C ASP A 38 23.81 -8.42 -17.04
N GLY A 39 23.39 -9.41 -16.25
CA GLY A 39 23.50 -9.41 -14.79
C GLY A 39 22.27 -8.91 -14.02
N ALA A 40 21.15 -8.57 -14.70
CA ALA A 40 19.91 -8.24 -14.01
C ALA A 40 19.22 -9.47 -13.39
N ASP A 41 18.64 -9.32 -12.19
CA ASP A 41 17.88 -10.36 -11.51
C ASP A 41 16.64 -10.77 -12.34
N PRO A 42 16.47 -12.06 -12.68
CA PRO A 42 15.33 -12.57 -13.45
C PRO A 42 13.96 -12.24 -12.84
N GLY A 43 13.89 -12.00 -11.52
CA GLY A 43 12.66 -11.68 -10.80
C GLY A 43 12.29 -10.19 -10.78
N ALA A 44 13.17 -9.30 -11.25
CA ALA A 44 12.92 -7.86 -11.20
C ALA A 44 11.87 -7.44 -12.26
N PRO A 45 10.84 -6.65 -11.86
CA PRO A 45 9.92 -6.02 -12.81
C PRO A 45 10.68 -5.15 -13.81
N SER A 46 10.32 -5.20 -15.09
CA SER A 46 10.90 -4.32 -16.11
C SER A 46 10.47 -2.86 -15.93
N ASP A 47 9.20 -2.64 -15.59
CA ASP A 47 8.67 -1.33 -15.18
C ASP A 47 7.80 -1.48 -13.92
N PRO A 48 8.28 -1.06 -12.74
CA PRO A 48 7.51 -1.15 -11.49
C PRO A 48 6.40 -0.10 -11.35
N ASP A 49 6.30 0.91 -12.24
CA ASP A 49 5.17 1.83 -12.33
C ASP A 49 4.74 2.45 -10.97
N LEU A 50 5.72 2.76 -10.11
CA LEU A 50 5.52 3.03 -8.67
C LEU A 50 4.56 4.19 -8.36
N LYS A 51 4.50 5.20 -9.25
CA LYS A 51 3.59 6.35 -9.08
C LYS A 51 2.13 5.92 -9.10
N LYS A 52 1.76 5.02 -10.03
CA LYS A 52 0.39 4.49 -10.12
C LYS A 52 0.05 3.67 -8.88
N LYS A 53 0.98 2.82 -8.44
CA LYS A 53 0.82 2.00 -7.23
C LYS A 53 0.63 2.84 -5.98
N ALA A 54 1.43 3.91 -5.81
CA ALA A 54 1.28 4.84 -4.69
C ALA A 54 -0.07 5.57 -4.70
N LEU A 55 -0.57 5.96 -5.88
CA LEU A 55 -1.89 6.59 -6.01
C LEU A 55 -3.02 5.61 -5.65
N THR A 56 -3.00 4.40 -6.20
CA THR A 56 -3.97 3.35 -5.88
C THR A 56 -3.95 3.00 -4.40
N THR A 57 -2.75 2.95 -3.80
CA THR A 57 -2.57 2.74 -2.36
C THR A 57 -3.27 3.82 -1.55
N SER A 58 -3.06 5.09 -1.87
CA SER A 58 -3.71 6.20 -1.15
C SER A 58 -5.23 6.17 -1.25
N ILE A 59 -5.77 5.83 -2.44
CA ILE A 59 -7.23 5.70 -2.66
C ILE A 59 -7.83 4.59 -1.80
N ILE A 60 -7.10 3.50 -1.58
CA ILE A 60 -7.57 2.35 -0.77
C ILE A 60 -7.32 2.58 0.72
N ALA A 61 -6.17 3.15 1.09
CA ALA A 61 -5.78 3.37 2.48
C ALA A 61 -6.63 4.44 3.18
N LEU A 62 -7.10 5.47 2.46
CA LEU A 62 -7.98 6.51 3.00
C LEU A 62 -9.31 5.98 3.56
N PRO A 63 -10.14 5.23 2.80
CA PRO A 63 -11.40 4.71 3.31
C PRO A 63 -11.19 3.67 4.43
N ILE A 64 -10.14 2.85 4.36
CA ILE A 64 -9.81 1.90 5.43
C ILE A 64 -9.49 2.64 6.73
N THR A 65 -8.61 3.65 6.64
CA THR A 65 -8.27 4.48 7.81
C THR A 65 -9.50 5.21 8.34
N ALA A 66 -10.34 5.78 7.47
CA ALA A 66 -11.57 6.45 7.87
C ALA A 66 -12.52 5.51 8.63
N ALA A 67 -12.70 4.28 8.15
CA ALA A 67 -13.50 3.26 8.83
C ALA A 67 -12.94 2.93 10.23
N ILE A 68 -11.62 2.74 10.35
CA ILE A 68 -10.96 2.49 11.64
C ILE A 68 -11.19 3.67 12.60
N VAL A 69 -10.99 4.90 12.14
CA VAL A 69 -11.20 6.10 12.94
C VAL A 69 -12.65 6.21 13.41
N LEU A 70 -13.63 5.93 12.55
CA LEU A 70 -15.05 5.94 12.93
C LEU A 70 -15.37 4.89 14.02
N ILE A 71 -14.81 3.68 13.91
CA ILE A 71 -14.98 2.62 14.93
C ILE A 71 -14.36 3.03 16.27
N VAL A 72 -13.18 3.66 16.23
CA VAL A 72 -12.49 4.15 17.44
C VAL A 72 -13.28 5.28 18.09
N LEU A 73 -13.88 6.17 17.30
CA LEU A 73 -14.67 7.30 17.80
C LEU A 73 -16.05 6.89 18.30
N SER A 74 -16.67 5.86 17.72
CA SER A 74 -17.98 5.37 18.15
C SER A 74 -17.96 4.71 19.53
N GLY A 75 -16.78 4.32 20.02
CA GLY A 75 -16.64 3.68 21.33
C GLY A 75 -17.25 2.28 21.40
N VAL A 76 -17.65 1.70 20.25
CA VAL A 76 -18.23 0.34 20.18
C VAL A 76 -17.23 -0.71 20.67
N LEU A 77 -15.94 -0.48 20.43
CA LEU A 77 -14.84 -1.31 20.91
C LEU A 77 -14.06 -0.56 22.00
N ASN A 78 -14.68 -0.39 23.17
CA ASN A 78 -14.01 0.14 24.35
C ASN A 78 -13.55 -1.02 25.24
N PHE A 79 -12.24 -1.17 25.41
CA PHE A 79 -11.64 -2.18 26.32
C PHE A 79 -11.36 -1.62 27.71
N ARG A 80 -11.89 -0.43 28.00
CA ARG A 80 -11.58 0.37 29.18
C ARG A 80 -12.75 0.47 30.17
N ASP A 81 -13.83 -0.24 29.88
CA ASP A 81 -14.93 -0.55 30.79
C ASP A 81 -14.66 -1.93 31.44
#